data_AF-A0A4Y2KMT9-F1
#
_entry.id   AF-A0A4Y2KMT9-F1
#
_cell.length_a   1.000
_cell.length_b   1.000
_cell.length_c   1.000
_cell.angle_alpha   90.00
_cell.angle_beta   90.00
_cell.angle_gamma   90.00
#
_symmetry.space_group_name_H-M   'P 1'
#
loop_
_entity.id
_entity.type
_entity.pdbx_description
1 polymer ?
#
loop_
_entity_poly.entity_id
_entity_poly.type
_entity_poly.pdbx_seq_one_letter_code
_entity_poly.pdbx_strand_id
1 'polypeptide(L)'
;MRIVSKGKKCFIKLEDKNSGELFAKAPIDKYPGIAIEPVTDSSRYFVLRIEDDNGRAAFIGIGFADRGDSFDLNVSLQEHFK
;
A
#
# COMPACT_ATOMS: atom_id res chain seq x y z
N MET A 1 1.43 -8.91 -2.46
CA MET A 1 0.84 -7.56 -2.40
C MET A 1 0.33 -7.19 -3.78
N ARG A 2 -0.85 -6.59 -3.86
CA ARG A 2 -1.47 -6.15 -5.11
C ARG A 2 -2.06 -4.75 -4.94
N ILE A 3 -1.83 -3.87 -5.92
CA ILE A 3 -2.46 -2.55 -5.98
C ILE A 3 -3.68 -2.67 -6.90
N VAL A 4 -4.84 -2.20 -6.45
CA VAL A 4 -6.10 -2.28 -7.19
C VAL A 4 -6.73 -0.90 -7.21
N SER A 5 -6.98 -0.36 -8.40
CA SER A 5 -7.75 0.86 -8.58
C SER A 5 -9.19 0.55 -9.03
N LYS A 6 -10.16 1.29 -8.48
CA LYS A 6 -11.57 1.27 -8.89
C LYS A 6 -12.05 2.70 -9.04
N GLY A 7 -11.98 3.21 -10.27
CA GLY A 7 -12.24 4.61 -10.57
C GLY A 7 -11.20 5.50 -9.90
N LYS A 8 -11.64 6.42 -9.03
CA LYS A 8 -10.77 7.34 -8.28
C LYS A 8 -10.26 6.77 -6.95
N LYS A 9 -10.69 5.56 -6.56
CA LYS A 9 -10.26 4.92 -5.31
C LYS A 9 -9.15 3.92 -5.61
N CYS A 10 -8.06 3.98 -4.85
CA CYS A 10 -6.99 2.99 -4.92
C CYS A 10 -6.94 2.19 -3.61
N PHE A 11 -6.59 0.91 -3.71
CA PHE A 11 -6.46 0.02 -2.57
C PHE A 11 -5.18 -0.80 -2.71
N ILE A 12 -4.39 -0.88 -1.65
CA ILE A 12 -3.35 -1.91 -1.53
C ILE A 12 -3.97 -3.10 -0.80
N LYS A 13 -3.87 -4.28 -1.40
CA LYS A 13 -4.30 -5.55 -0.83
C LYS A 13 -3.09 -6.41 -0.51
N LEU A 14 -3.02 -6.86 0.73
CA LEU A 14 -2.11 -7.91 1.16
C LEU A 14 -2.89 -9.22 1.10
N GLU A 15 -2.53 -10.07 0.16
CA GLU A 15 -3.18 -11.36 -0.09
C GLU A 15 -2.12 -12.45 0.04
N ASP A 16 -2.49 -13.60 0.61
CA ASP A 16 -1.66 -14.78 0.58
C ASP A 16 -1.46 -15.24 -0.86
N LYS A 17 -0.22 -15.61 -1.22
CA LYS A 17 0.14 -15.94 -2.60
C LYS A 17 -0.47 -17.27 -3.06
N ASN A 18 -0.72 -18.21 -2.15
CA ASN A 18 -1.17 -19.55 -2.46
C ASN A 18 -2.70 -19.66 -2.42
N SER A 19 -3.33 -19.12 -1.36
CA SER A 19 -4.79 -19.19 -1.20
C SER A 19 -5.53 -18.01 -1.82
N GLY A 20 -4.85 -16.87 -2.03
CA GLY A 20 -5.50 -15.62 -2.41
C GLY A 20 -6.33 -14.98 -1.30
N GLU A 21 -6.22 -15.49 -0.07
CA GLU A 21 -6.94 -14.95 1.09
C GLU A 21 -6.45 -13.54 1.42
N LEU A 22 -7.39 -12.61 1.59
CA LEU A 22 -7.10 -11.23 1.93
C LEU A 22 -6.68 -11.15 3.39
N PHE A 23 -5.42 -10.82 3.64
CA PHE A 23 -4.88 -10.57 4.96
C PHE A 23 -5.24 -9.17 5.46
N ALA A 24 -4.99 -8.15 4.63
CA ALA A 24 -5.28 -6.77 4.97
C ALA A 24 -5.52 -5.90 3.74
N LYS A 25 -6.24 -4.80 3.94
CA LYS A 25 -6.55 -3.82 2.91
C LYS A 25 -6.23 -2.42 3.42
N ALA A 26 -5.50 -1.66 2.60
CA ALA A 26 -5.19 -0.26 2.86
C ALA A 26 -5.86 0.60 1.78
N PRO A 27 -6.93 1.34 2.11
CA PRO A 27 -7.51 2.33 1.22
C PRO A 27 -6.57 3.53 1.07
N ILE A 28 -6.34 3.97 -0.17
CA ILE A 28 -5.56 5.16 -0.49
C ILE A 28 -6.51 6.14 -1.17
N ASP A 29 -6.73 7.28 -0.52
CA ASP A 29 -7.60 8.35 -1.05
C ASP A 29 -6.79 9.45 -1.75
N LYS A 30 -5.54 9.64 -1.35
CA LYS A 30 -4.61 10.62 -1.92
C LYS A 30 -3.17 10.15 -1.77
N TYR A 31 -2.33 10.54 -2.71
CA TYR A 31 -0.89 10.34 -2.62
C TYR A 31 -0.17 11.62 -3.04
N PRO A 32 0.77 12.16 -2.23
CA PRO A 32 1.21 11.66 -0.93
C PRO A 32 0.17 11.84 0.21
N GLY A 33 0.16 10.94 1.19
CA GLY A 33 -0.77 10.97 2.33
C GLY A 33 -0.53 9.85 3.35
N ILE A 34 -1.30 9.86 4.45
CA ILE A 34 -1.11 8.95 5.60
C ILE A 34 -1.38 7.46 5.32
N ALA A 35 -1.92 7.13 4.15
CA ALA A 35 -2.25 5.75 3.79
C ALA A 35 -0.99 4.91 3.55
N ILE A 36 0.07 5.56 3.07
CA ILE A 36 1.38 4.97 2.85
C ILE A 36 2.46 6.01 3.09
N GLU A 37 3.36 5.73 4.03
CA GLU A 37 4.48 6.61 4.36
C GLU A 37 5.81 5.88 4.19
N PRO A 38 6.77 6.43 3.43
CA PRO A 38 8.11 5.85 3.32
C PRO A 38 8.88 6.06 4.64
N VAL A 39 9.71 5.09 5.00
CA VAL A 39 10.60 5.23 6.16
C VAL A 39 11.79 6.12 5.80
N THR A 40 12.20 7.00 6.73
CA THR A 40 13.22 8.03 6.47
C THR A 40 14.63 7.49 6.22
N ASP A 41 14.96 6.31 6.73
CA ASP A 41 16.30 5.71 6.65
C ASP A 41 16.44 4.67 5.52
N SER A 42 15.35 4.36 4.81
CA SER A 42 15.34 3.32 3.79
C SER A 42 14.33 3.60 2.69
N SER A 43 14.79 3.53 1.44
CA SER A 43 13.91 3.63 0.28
C SER A 43 13.05 2.37 0.03
N ARG A 44 13.24 1.30 0.82
CA ARG A 44 12.56 0.00 0.62
C ARG A 44 11.48 -0.29 1.65
N TYR A 45 11.41 0.46 2.73
CA TYR A 45 10.45 0.23 3.81
C TYR A 45 9.38 1.31 3.81
N PHE A 46 8.15 0.89 4.07
CA PHE A 46 6.99 1.76 4.13
C PHE A 46 6.10 1.34 5.29
N VAL A 47 5.36 2.29 5.83
CA VAL A 47 4.26 2.04 6.76
C VAL A 47 2.95 2.19 5.99
N LEU A 48 2.11 1.16 6.03
CA LEU A 48 0.76 1.18 5.47
C LEU A 48 -0.26 1.34 6.59
N ARG A 49 -1.26 2.19 6.35
CA ARG A 49 -2.47 2.25 7.17
C ARG A 49 -3.51 1.30 6.57
N ILE A 50 -3.75 0.18 7.26
CA ILE A 50 -4.81 -0.77 6.90
C ILE A 50 -6.09 -0.46 7.66
N GLU A 51 -7.23 -0.83 7.08
CA GLU A 51 -8.55 -0.66 7.65
C GLU A 51 -9.35 -1.95 7.49
N ASP A 52 -10.00 -2.42 8.56
CA ASP A 52 -10.95 -3.53 8.49
C ASP A 52 -12.34 -3.06 8.02
N ASP A 53 -13.24 -4.00 7.72
CA ASP A 53 -14.60 -3.66 7.29
C ASP A 53 -15.45 -3.02 8.41
N ASN A 54 -14.97 -3.03 9.66
CA ASN A 54 -15.59 -2.37 10.82
C ASN A 54 -15.05 -0.95 11.07
N GLY A 55 -14.17 -0.43 10.20
CA GLY A 55 -13.57 0.90 10.32
C GLY A 55 -12.41 0.99 11.33
N ARG A 56 -11.89 -0.14 11.81
CA ARG A 56 -10.71 -0.17 12.68
C ARG A 56 -9.45 -0.01 11.83
N ALA A 57 -8.65 0.99 12.16
CA ALA A 57 -7.37 1.22 11.49
C ALA A 57 -6.20 0.64 12.29
N ALA A 58 -5.22 0.08 11.58
CA ALA A 58 -3.93 -0.34 12.13
C ALA A 58 -2.79 0.07 11.19
N PHE A 59 -1.58 0.19 11.74
CA PHE A 59 -0.38 0.47 10.97
C PHE A 59 0.48 -0.78 10.88
N ILE A 60 0.92 -1.10 9.66
CA ILE A 60 1.79 -2.24 9.40
C ILE A 60 3.02 -1.78 8.62
N GLY A 61 4.18 -2.30 8.98
CA GLY A 61 5.41 -2.11 8.21
C GLY A 61 5.45 -3.10 7.05
N ILE A 62 5.74 -2.61 5.85
CA ILE A 62 6.07 -3.43 4.68
C ILE A 62 7.48 -3.13 4.21
N GLY A 63 8.13 -4.15 3.66
CA GLY A 63 9.46 -4.03 3.09
C GLY A 63 9.55 -4.73 1.76
N PHE A 64 10.20 -4.07 0.81
CA PHE A 64 10.57 -4.65 -0.47
C PHE A 64 11.96 -5.29 -0.38
N ALA A 65 12.13 -6.43 -1.06
CA ALA A 65 13.43 -7.04 -1.21
C ALA A 65 14.35 -6.12 -2.03
N ASP A 66 13.85 -5.63 -3.16
CA ASP A 66 14.61 -4.79 -4.09
C ASP A 66 14.13 -3.33 -4.11
N ARG A 67 15.07 -2.42 -4.41
CA ARG A 67 14.77 -0.99 -4.54
C ARG A 67 13.89 -0.68 -5.77
N GLY A 68 14.00 -1.51 -6.82
CA GLY A 68 13.18 -1.37 -8.03
C GLY A 68 11.69 -1.49 -7.72
N ASP A 69 11.30 -2.55 -6.99
CA ASP A 69 9.90 -2.77 -6.63
C ASP A 69 9.32 -1.63 -5.77
N SER A 70 10.11 -1.11 -4.83
CA SER A 70 9.71 0.06 -4.02
C SER A 70 9.55 1.33 -4.85
N PHE A 71 10.36 1.48 -5.89
CA PHE A 71 10.27 2.62 -6.81
C PHE A 71 9.02 2.51 -7.68
N ASP A 72 8.76 1.33 -8.25
CA ASP A 72 7.57 1.07 -9.07
C ASP A 72 6.26 1.29 -8.28
N LEU A 73 6.23 0.94 -6.99
CA LEU A 73 5.11 1.28 -6.11
C LEU A 73 4.87 2.80 -6.05
N ASN A 74 5.91 3.57 -5.78
CA ASN A 74 5.82 5.03 -5.63
C ASN A 74 5.36 5.70 -6.92
N VAL A 75 5.92 5.30 -8.06
CA VAL A 75 5.56 5.83 -9.37
C VAL A 75 4.12 5.46 -9.73
N SER A 76 3.72 4.20 -9.50
CA SER A 76 2.35 3.74 -9.80
C SER A 76 1.30 4.53 -9.00
N LEU A 77 1.59 4.84 -7.72
CA LEU A 77 0.70 5.65 -6.89
C LEU A 77 0.72 7.12 -7.31
N GLN A 78 1.88 7.70 -7.60
CA GLN A 78 1.99 9.07 -8.10
C GLN A 78 1.20 9.29 -9.38
N GLU A 79 1.35 8.40 -10.36
CA GLU A 79 0.65 8.51 -11.64
C GLU A 79 -0.85 8.28 -11.51
N HIS A 80 -1.31 7.43 -10.57
CA HIS A 80 -2.74 7.23 -10.34
C HIS A 80 -3.45 8.43 -9.71
N PHE A 81 -2.76 9.18 -8.84
CA PHE A 81 -3.32 10.31 -8.09
C PHE A 81 -2.99 11.69 -8.67
N LYS A 82 -2.35 11.73 -9.83
CA LYS A 82 -2.08 12.95 -10.60
C LYS A 82 -3.36 13.50 -11.24
#